data_AF-A0AAJ2H5L7-F1
#
_entry.id   AF-A0AAJ2H5L7-F1
#
_cell.length_a   1.000
_cell.length_b   1.000
_cell.length_c   1.000
_cell.angle_alpha   90.00
_cell.angle_beta   90.00
_cell.angle_gamma   90.00
#
_symmetry.space_group_name_H-M   'P 1'
#
loop_
_entity.id
_entity.type
_entity.pdbx_description
1 polymer ?
#
loop_
_entity_poly.entity_id
_entity_poly.type
_entity_poly.pdbx_seq_one_letter_code
_entity_poly.pdbx_strand_id
1 'polypeptide(L)'
;KCFRDEDLRADRQPEFTQIDVETSFMDDEDIMNMMEGLTVELFETMLGVKFDTFPRMTYADAMRDYASDKPDLRIPLKLVD
;
A
#
# COMPACT_ATOMS: atom_id res chain seq x y z
N LYS A 1 -18.48 3.30 5.79
CA LYS A 1 -18.12 2.45 6.96
C LYS A 1 -18.29 1.00 6.53
N CYS A 2 -17.34 0.15 6.87
CA CYS A 2 -17.30 -1.24 6.42
C CYS A 2 -17.28 -2.17 7.63
N PHE A 3 -17.98 -3.29 7.52
CA PHE A 3 -18.14 -4.27 8.60
C PHE A 3 -17.60 -5.61 8.15
N ARG A 4 -16.80 -6.28 8.99
CA ARG A 4 -16.28 -7.63 8.74
C ARG A 4 -16.36 -8.47 10.01
N ASP A 5 -17.07 -9.60 9.91
CA ASP A 5 -17.23 -10.56 11.01
C ASP A 5 -16.14 -11.63 10.91
N GLU A 6 -14.92 -11.26 11.31
CA GLU A 6 -13.76 -12.14 11.34
C GLU A 6 -12.99 -11.98 12.65
N ASP A 7 -12.12 -12.95 12.96
CA ASP A 7 -11.23 -12.89 14.12
C ASP A 7 -10.45 -11.57 14.19
N LEU A 8 -10.53 -10.95 15.37
CA LEU A 8 -9.78 -9.73 15.67
C LEU A 8 -8.28 -10.01 15.77
N ARG A 9 -7.51 -9.00 15.37
CA ARG A 9 -6.04 -8.90 15.52
C ARG A 9 -5.73 -7.46 15.89
N ALA A 10 -4.46 -7.15 16.19
CA ALA A 10 -4.05 -5.81 16.63
C ALA A 10 -4.50 -4.68 15.69
N ASP A 11 -4.61 -4.97 14.39
CA ASP A 11 -4.98 -4.06 13.30
C ASP A 11 -6.37 -4.34 12.70
N ARG A 12 -7.17 -5.26 13.29
CA ARG A 12 -8.48 -5.66 12.74
C ARG A 12 -9.60 -5.33 13.70
N GLN A 13 -10.49 -4.44 13.28
CA GLN A 13 -11.72 -4.07 13.98
C GLN A 13 -12.93 -4.59 13.18
N PRO A 14 -14.05 -4.94 13.84
CA PRO A 14 -15.24 -5.43 13.16
C PRO A 14 -15.92 -4.31 12.35
N GLU A 15 -15.70 -3.05 12.74
CA GLU A 15 -16.06 -1.86 11.99
C GLU A 15 -14.80 -1.03 11.70
N PHE A 16 -14.63 -0.59 10.45
CA PHE A 16 -13.53 0.28 10.04
C PHE A 16 -13.96 1.23 8.91
N THR A 17 -13.12 2.22 8.63
CA THR A 17 -13.37 3.23 7.59
C THR A 17 -12.48 2.92 6.39
N GLN A 18 -13.09 2.90 5.20
CA GLN A 18 -12.36 2.87 3.93
C GLN A 18 -12.55 4.21 3.21
N ILE A 19 -11.52 4.61 2.47
CA ILE A 19 -11.63 5.63 1.42
C ILE A 19 -11.93 4.83 0.15
N ASP A 20 -13.19 4.88 -0.28
CA ASP A 20 -13.67 4.13 -1.44
C ASP A 20 -13.55 4.99 -2.69
N VAL A 21 -12.94 4.44 -3.75
CA VAL A 21 -12.64 5.16 -5.00
C VAL A 21 -12.93 4.26 -6.18
N GLU A 22 -13.69 4.78 -7.14
CA GLU A 22 -14.01 4.13 -8.41
C GLU A 22 -13.79 5.14 -9.54
N THR A 23 -13.25 4.68 -10.67
CA THR A 23 -12.91 5.54 -11.82
C THR A 23 -13.46 4.97 -13.12
N SER A 24 -13.87 5.83 -14.04
CA SER A 24 -14.32 5.41 -15.37
C SER A 24 -13.24 5.68 -16.41
N PHE A 25 -13.03 4.73 -17.32
CA PHE A 25 -12.13 4.87 -18.48
C PHE A 25 -10.65 5.14 -18.14
N MET A 26 -10.20 4.77 -16.94
CA MET A 26 -8.79 4.79 -16.54
C MET A 26 -8.20 3.39 -16.63
N ASP A 27 -6.91 3.30 -16.93
CA ASP A 27 -6.15 2.05 -16.82
C ASP A 27 -5.53 1.90 -15.43
N ASP A 28 -4.90 0.74 -15.18
CA ASP A 28 -4.30 0.42 -13.89
C ASP A 28 -3.19 1.42 -13.50
N GLU A 29 -2.44 1.91 -14.50
CA GLU A 29 -1.33 2.85 -14.30
C GLU A 29 -1.84 4.21 -13.82
N ASP A 30 -2.89 4.72 -14.45
CA ASP A 30 -3.52 5.97 -14.09
C ASP A 30 -4.09 5.92 -12.66
N ILE A 31 -4.71 4.81 -12.27
CA ILE A 31 -5.26 4.62 -10.91
C ILE A 31 -4.13 4.57 -9.87
N MET A 32 -3.06 3.82 -10.15
CA MET A 32 -1.90 3.74 -9.26
C MET A 32 -1.26 5.12 -9.05
N ASN A 33 -1.05 5.88 -10.13
CA ASN A 33 -0.46 7.22 -10.07
C ASN A 33 -1.35 8.21 -9.31
N MET A 34 -2.68 8.13 -9.47
CA MET A 34 -3.63 8.94 -8.71
C MET A 34 -3.54 8.65 -7.20
N MET A 35 -3.51 7.38 -6.81
CA MET A 35 -3.43 6.98 -5.40
C MET A 35 -2.06 7.26 -4.77
N GLU A 36 -0.98 7.13 -5.55
CA GLU A 36 0.36 7.55 -5.14
C GLU A 36 0.39 9.06 -4.87
N GLY A 37 -0.14 9.88 -5.78
CA GLY A 37 -0.24 11.32 -5.62
C GLY A 37 -1.00 11.73 -4.35
N LEU A 38 -2.15 11.11 -4.08
CA LEU A 38 -2.91 11.31 -2.84
C LEU A 38 -2.07 11.00 -1.59
N THR A 39 -1.31 9.90 -1.62
CA THR A 39 -0.49 9.47 -0.48
C THR A 39 0.67 10.43 -0.26
N VAL A 40 1.36 10.84 -1.31
CA VAL A 40 2.48 11.81 -1.25
C VAL A 40 1.98 13.15 -0.69
N GLU A 41 0.86 13.68 -1.21
CA GLU A 41 0.29 14.94 -0.74
C GLU A 41 -0.13 14.87 0.73
N LEU A 42 -0.73 13.75 1.16
CA LEU A 42 -1.13 13.54 2.55
C LEU A 42 0.07 13.60 3.50
N PHE A 43 1.17 12.91 3.17
CA PHE A 43 2.36 12.90 4.01
C PHE A 43 3.09 14.25 4.00
N GLU A 44 3.17 14.94 2.86
CA GLU A 44 3.74 16.28 2.80
C GLU A 44 2.92 17.26 3.66
N THR A 45 1.60 17.23 3.53
CA THR A 45 0.71 18.16 4.24
C THR A 45 0.67 17.90 5.74
N MET A 46 0.60 16.64 6.15
CA MET A 46 0.40 16.27 7.56
C MET A 46 1.72 16.15 8.34
N LEU A 47 2.81 15.76 7.68
CA LEU A 47 4.08 15.42 8.33
C LEU A 47 5.28 16.17 7.76
N GLY A 48 5.14 16.94 6.67
CA GLY A 48 6.24 17.62 6.01
C GLY A 48 7.23 16.67 5.33
N VAL A 49 6.83 15.41 5.10
CA VAL A 49 7.69 14.39 4.49
C VAL A 49 7.44 14.34 2.99
N LYS A 50 8.51 14.50 2.20
CA LYS A 50 8.48 14.35 0.75
C LYS A 50 8.97 12.96 0.36
N PHE A 51 8.29 12.35 -0.59
CA PHE A 51 8.69 11.09 -1.19
C PHE A 51 9.01 11.30 -2.67
N ASP A 52 9.95 10.50 -3.18
CA ASP A 52 10.12 10.27 -4.60
C ASP A 52 9.07 9.27 -5.10
N THR A 53 9.10 8.94 -6.39
CA THR A 53 8.23 7.91 -6.99
C THR A 53 8.32 6.59 -6.23
N PHE A 54 7.16 5.98 -5.95
CA PHE A 54 7.14 4.73 -5.19
C PHE A 54 7.75 3.58 -6.01
N PRO A 55 8.63 2.76 -5.41
CA PRO A 55 9.20 1.61 -6.09
C PRO A 55 8.11 0.57 -6.37
N ARG A 56 8.14 0.00 -7.57
CA ARG A 56 7.21 -1.05 -7.98
C ARG A 56 7.89 -2.41 -7.98
N MET A 57 7.16 -3.41 -7.54
CA MET A 57 7.66 -4.78 -7.39
C MET A 57 6.59 -5.74 -7.85
N THR A 58 6.96 -6.73 -8.65
CA THR A 58 6.04 -7.81 -8.99
C THR A 58 5.82 -8.69 -7.77
N TYR A 59 4.67 -9.34 -7.68
CA TYR A 59 4.40 -10.34 -6.64
C TYR A 59 5.49 -11.42 -6.59
N ALA A 60 5.96 -11.90 -7.75
CA ALA A 60 7.00 -12.92 -7.83
C ALA A 60 8.32 -12.45 -7.24
N ASP A 61 8.72 -11.19 -7.49
CA ASP A 61 9.93 -10.60 -6.89
C ASP A 61 9.78 -10.43 -5.38
N ALA A 62 8.62 -9.96 -4.91
CA ALA A 62 8.36 -9.77 -3.48
C ALA A 62 8.43 -11.09 -2.70
N MET A 63 7.83 -12.14 -3.25
CA MET A 63 7.88 -13.48 -2.66
C MET A 63 9.26 -14.11 -2.71
N ARG A 64 9.98 -13.95 -3.83
CA ARG A 64 11.36 -14.47 -3.96
C ARG A 64 12.32 -13.79 -2.99
N ASP A 65 12.30 -12.46 -2.94
CA ASP A 65 13.29 -11.68 -2.21
C ASP A 65 12.95 -11.54 -0.71
N TYR A 66 11.67 -11.61 -0.33
CA TYR A 66 11.22 -11.30 1.05
C TYR A 66 10.19 -12.28 1.65
N ALA A 67 9.71 -13.27 0.88
CA ALA A 67 8.61 -14.17 1.27
C ALA A 67 7.37 -13.44 1.83
N SER A 68 7.11 -12.22 1.34
CA SER A 68 5.98 -11.40 1.73
C SER A 68 5.53 -10.54 0.55
N ASP A 69 4.22 -10.44 0.36
CA ASP A 69 3.57 -9.54 -0.61
C ASP A 69 3.45 -8.09 -0.11
N LYS A 70 3.91 -7.82 1.13
CA LYS A 70 3.98 -6.50 1.76
C LYS A 70 5.32 -6.31 2.48
N PRO A 71 6.46 -6.37 1.75
CA PRO A 71 7.77 -6.36 2.37
C PRO A 71 8.10 -5.00 3.01
N ASP A 72 8.78 -5.03 4.15
CA ASP A 72 9.34 -3.84 4.77
C ASP A 72 10.70 -3.51 4.14
N LEU A 73 10.69 -2.65 3.11
CA LEU A 73 11.89 -2.26 2.36
C LEU A 73 12.88 -1.38 3.15
N ARG A 74 12.54 -0.97 4.38
CA ARG A 74 13.49 -0.28 5.27
C ARG A 74 14.54 -1.24 5.83
N ILE A 75 14.25 -2.55 5.81
CA ILE A 75 15.16 -3.61 6.23
C ILE A 75 15.95 -4.06 4.98
N PRO A 76 17.29 -3.94 4.97
CA PRO A 76 18.08 -4.19 3.76
C PRO A 76 18.27 -5.69 3.44
N LEU A 77 17.75 -6.59 4.28
CA LEU A 77 17.97 -8.03 4.16
C LEU A 77 17.02 -8.63 3.13
N LYS A 78 17.57 -9.45 2.24
CA LYS A 78 16.83 -10.30 1.31
C LYS A 78 17.07 -11.76 1.64
N LEU A 79 16.13 -12.61 1.25
CA LEU A 79 16.32 -14.04 1.20
C LEU A 79 17.40 -14.36 0.15
N VAL A 80 18.27 -15.30 0.51
CA VAL A 80 19.35 -15.82 -0.34
C VAL A 80 19.26 -17.34 -0.26
N ASP A 81 19.47 -18.01 -1.39
CA ASP A 81 19.61 -19.46 -1.47
C ASP A 81 20.96 -19.93 -0.90
#